data_AF-A0A9E5SAB4-F1
#
_entry.id   AF-A0A9E5SAB4-F1
#
_cell.length_a   1.000
_cell.length_b   1.000
_cell.length_c   1.000
_cell.angle_alpha   90.00
_cell.angle_beta   90.00
_cell.angle_gamma   90.00
#
_symmetry.space_group_name_H-M   'P 1'
#
loop_
_entity.id
_entity.type
_entity.pdbx_description
1 polymer ?
#
loop_
_entity_poly.entity_id
_entity_poly.type
_entity_poly.pdbx_seq_one_letter_code
_entity_poly.pdbx_strand_id
1 'polypeptide(L)'
;MKAVADIIRKSFNKHYTCYRFGGDEFFIIGNETDKEKIEYQLRTMTNNLAKMREKGIQLPTVSYGYSIFKGGEKLDFHKTLKEADDQMYHFKRIHKAYAARKAT
;
A
#
# COMPACT_ATOMS: atom_id res chain seq x y z
N MET A 1 15.06 2.19 -3.57
CA MET A 1 14.16 1.16 -2.98
C MET A 1 14.30 0.99 -1.47
N LYS A 2 15.51 0.98 -0.89
CA LYS A 2 15.70 0.88 0.58
C LYS A 2 14.88 1.92 1.37
N ALA A 3 14.90 3.19 0.94
CA ALA A 3 14.14 4.26 1.58
C ALA A 3 12.61 4.01 1.59
N VAL A 4 12.04 3.46 0.52
CA VAL A 4 10.61 3.10 0.46
C VAL A 4 10.30 2.00 1.46
N ALA A 5 11.11 0.93 1.49
CA ALA A 5 10.96 -0.16 2.45
C ALA A 5 11.03 0.33 3.91
N ASP A 6 11.97 1.24 4.21
CA ASP A 6 12.10 1.85 5.54
C ASP A 6 10.88 2.69 5.93
N ILE A 7 10.31 3.45 4.99
CA ILE A 7 9.11 4.25 5.23
C ILE A 7 7.89 3.35 5.46
N ILE A 8 7.71 2.32 4.63
CA ILE A 8 6.64 1.33 4.79
C ILE A 8 6.75 0.70 6.18
N ARG A 9 7.91 0.12 6.51
CA ARG A 9 8.13 -0.52 7.82
C ARG A 9 7.83 0.41 9.01
N LYS A 10 8.22 1.69 8.93
CA LYS A 10 7.96 2.68 10.00
C LYS A 10 6.50 3.13 10.09
N SER A 11 5.72 2.94 9.03
CA SER A 11 4.32 3.40 8.96
C SER A 11 3.34 2.35 9.48
N PHE A 12 3.77 1.10 9.63
CA PHE A 12 2.96 0.03 10.21
C PHE A 12 3.52 -0.36 11.58
N ASN A 13 2.61 -0.62 12.52
CA ASN A 13 2.97 -1.00 13.88
C ASN A 13 3.25 -2.52 13.99
N LYS A 14 3.50 -3.01 15.20
CA LYS A 14 3.79 -4.43 15.49
C LYS A 14 2.68 -5.44 15.11
N HIS A 15 1.49 -4.98 14.74
CA HIS A 15 0.38 -5.84 14.32
C HIS A 15 0.45 -6.22 12.84
N TYR A 16 1.44 -5.70 12.11
CA TYR A 16 1.67 -6.00 10.71
C TYR A 16 3.09 -6.50 10.48
N THR A 17 3.22 -7.40 9.52
CA THR A 17 4.50 -7.83 8.97
C THR A 17 4.59 -7.38 7.52
N CYS A 18 5.67 -6.65 7.20
CA CYS A 18 5.94 -6.16 5.86
C CYS A 18 6.91 -7.08 5.14
N TYR A 19 6.54 -7.54 3.95
CA TYR A 19 7.34 -8.36 3.06
C TYR A 19 7.62 -7.62 1.77
N ARG A 20 8.82 -7.82 1.20
CA ARG A 20 9.13 -7.40 -0.17
C ARG A 20 9.05 -8.64 -1.06
N PHE A 21 8.13 -8.65 -2.00
CA PHE A 21 7.95 -9.81 -2.89
C PHE A 21 8.98 -9.83 -4.01
N GLY A 22 9.20 -8.69 -4.66
CA GLY A 22 10.15 -8.53 -5.75
C GLY A 22 10.15 -7.08 -6.21
N GLY A 23 11.24 -6.62 -6.86
CA GLY A 23 11.29 -5.28 -7.44
C GLY A 23 10.84 -4.17 -6.47
N ASP A 24 9.73 -3.51 -6.81
CA ASP A 24 9.04 -2.46 -6.07
C ASP A 24 7.73 -2.91 -5.40
N GLU A 25 7.45 -4.22 -5.35
CA GLU A 25 6.23 -4.81 -4.78
C GLU A 25 6.39 -5.21 -3.31
N PHE A 26 5.40 -4.83 -2.50
CA PHE A 26 5.37 -5.06 -1.06
C PHE A 26 4.03 -5.66 -0.63
N PHE A 27 4.08 -6.62 0.28
CA PHE A 27 2.91 -7.16 0.97
C PHE A 27 2.93 -6.79 2.45
N ILE A 28 1.79 -6.36 2.97
CA ILE A 28 1.62 -6.00 4.38
C ILE A 28 0.50 -6.88 4.91
N ILE A 29 0.86 -7.81 5.78
CA ILE A 29 -0.06 -8.80 6.34
C ILE A 29 -0.19 -8.54 7.84
N GLY A 30 -1.41 -8.44 8.34
CA GLY A 30 -1.68 -8.21 9.76
C GLY A 30 -3.00 -8.83 10.19
N ASN A 31 -3.31 -8.74 11.48
CA ASN A 31 -4.55 -9.26 12.06
C ASN A 31 -5.61 -8.18 12.35
N GLU A 32 -5.33 -6.92 12.00
CA GLU A 32 -6.31 -5.84 12.10
C GLU A 32 -7.44 -6.04 11.07
N THR A 33 -8.68 -5.89 11.51
CA THR A 33 -9.88 -6.02 10.67
C THR A 33 -10.75 -4.77 10.69
N ASP A 34 -10.39 -3.78 11.52
CA ASP A 34 -10.97 -2.46 11.53
C ASP A 34 -10.47 -1.66 10.31
N LYS A 35 -11.43 -1.34 9.44
CA LYS A 35 -11.17 -0.60 8.20
C LYS A 35 -10.55 0.78 8.47
N GLU A 36 -11.03 1.50 9.48
CA GLU A 36 -10.58 2.87 9.74
C GLU A 36 -9.12 2.88 10.22
N LYS A 37 -8.74 1.89 11.04
CA LYS A 37 -7.35 1.72 11.48
C LYS A 37 -6.42 1.34 10.33
N ILE A 38 -6.85 0.43 9.45
CA ILE A 38 -6.07 0.07 8.25
C ILE A 38 -5.88 1.29 7.36
N GLU A 39 -6.94 2.04 7.08
CA GLU A 39 -6.88 3.26 6.28
C GLU A 39 -6.03 4.34 6.93
N TYR A 40 -6.03 4.44 8.26
CA TYR A 40 -5.12 5.33 8.98
C TYR A 40 -3.65 4.98 8.73
N GLN A 41 -3.27 3.71 8.78
CA GLN A 41 -1.89 3.31 8.51
C GLN A 41 -1.50 3.54 7.04
N LEU A 42 -2.41 3.24 6.11
CA LEU A 42 -2.20 3.50 4.69
C LEU A 42 -1.99 5.00 4.39
N ARG A 43 -2.81 5.87 4.99
CA ARG A 43 -2.62 7.34 4.90
C ARG A 43 -1.30 7.78 5.53
N THR A 44 -0.93 7.20 6.66
CA THR A 44 0.35 7.51 7.31
C THR A 44 1.52 7.17 6.41
N MET A 45 1.50 5.99 5.78
CA MET A 45 2.49 5.57 4.80
C MET A 45 2.58 6.52 3.60
N THR A 46 1.45 6.87 2.98
CA THR A 46 1.45 7.75 1.80
C THR A 46 1.90 9.17 2.13
N ASN A 47 1.49 9.70 3.28
CA ASN A 47 1.93 11.01 3.78
C ASN A 47 3.43 11.03 4.07
N ASN A 48 3.98 9.96 4.67
CA ASN A 48 5.42 9.87 4.93
C ASN A 48 6.22 9.83 3.61
N LEU A 49 5.74 9.09 2.60
CA LEU A 49 6.35 9.11 1.27
C LEU A 49 6.28 10.51 0.63
N ALA A 50 5.16 11.21 0.76
CA ALA A 50 4.99 12.57 0.24
C ALA A 50 5.94 13.58 0.90
N LYS A 51 6.02 13.57 2.24
CA LYS A 51 6.94 14.41 3.01
C LYS A 51 8.41 14.22 2.61
N MET A 52 8.81 12.99 2.30
CA MET A 52 10.18 12.73 1.83
C MET A 52 10.43 13.30 0.43
N ARG A 53 9.44 13.23 -0.47
CA ARG A 53 9.51 13.89 -1.78
C ARG A 53 9.60 15.40 -1.66
N GLU A 54 8.82 16.01 -0.77
CA GLU A 54 8.86 17.45 -0.48
C GLU A 54 10.24 17.91 0.02
N LYS A 55 10.95 17.05 0.75
CA LYS A 55 12.34 17.28 1.18
C LYS A 55 13.39 17.04 0.07
N GLY A 56 12.97 16.86 -1.18
CA GLY A 56 13.86 16.65 -2.33
C GLY A 56 14.36 15.22 -2.50
N ILE A 57 13.91 14.26 -1.69
CA ILE A 57 14.29 12.86 -1.85
C ILE A 57 13.51 12.26 -3.03
N GLN A 58 14.22 11.81 -4.06
CA GLN A 58 13.62 11.16 -5.22
C GLN A 58 13.05 9.78 -4.83
N LEU A 59 11.75 9.76 -4.52
CA LEU A 59 10.99 8.54 -4.25
C LEU A 59 9.86 8.38 -5.27
N PRO A 60 9.52 7.15 -5.67
CA PRO A 60 8.37 6.90 -6.53
C PRO A 60 7.06 7.26 -5.83
N THR A 61 6.01 7.45 -6.62
CA THR A 61 4.64 7.33 -6.10
C THR A 61 4.31 5.86 -5.91
N VAL A 62 3.49 5.55 -4.90
CA VAL A 62 3.10 4.17 -4.57
C VAL A 62 1.59 4.08 -4.74
N SER A 63 1.15 3.06 -5.46
CA SER A 63 -0.26 2.64 -5.49
C SER A 63 -0.42 1.46 -4.54
N TYR A 64 -1.58 1.34 -3.90
CA TYR A 64 -1.84 0.30 -2.92
C TYR A 64 -3.28 -0.19 -3.05
N GLY A 65 -3.51 -1.40 -2.55
CA GLY A 65 -4.83 -1.96 -2.33
C GLY A 65 -4.80 -2.89 -1.12
N TYR A 66 -5.96 -3.18 -0.55
CA TYR A 66 -6.11 -4.04 0.61
C TYR A 66 -7.43 -4.80 0.57
N SER A 67 -7.49 -5.94 1.25
CA SER A 67 -8.71 -6.68 1.52
C SER A 67 -8.73 -7.10 2.99
N ILE A 68 -9.93 -7.23 3.56
CA ILE A 68 -10.14 -7.59 4.96
C ILE A 68 -10.92 -8.90 5.00
N PHE A 69 -10.32 -9.92 5.57
CA PHE A 69 -11.01 -11.16 5.89
C PHE A 69 -11.62 -11.07 7.30
N LYS A 70 -12.95 -11.11 7.40
CA LYS A 70 -13.69 -10.96 8.67
C LYS A 70 -14.04 -12.29 9.36
N GLY A 71 -13.59 -13.43 8.83
CA GLY A 71 -13.98 -14.75 9.34
C GLY A 71 -15.41 -15.14 8.93
N GLY A 72 -15.88 -16.29 9.44
CA GLY A 72 -17.21 -16.86 9.13
C GLY A 72 -17.20 -17.93 8.03
N GLU A 73 -16.21 -17.89 7.15
CA GLU A 73 -15.92 -18.92 6.16
C GLU A 73 -14.45 -19.38 6.25
N LYS A 74 -14.06 -20.38 5.46
CA LYS A 74 -12.64 -20.76 5.35
C LYS A 74 -11.89 -19.63 4.63
N LEU A 75 -10.73 -19.23 5.17
CA LEU A 75 -9.87 -18.25 4.53
C LEU A 75 -9.47 -18.72 3.12
N ASP A 76 -9.86 -17.93 2.11
CA ASP A 76 -9.34 -18.02 0.75
C ASP A 76 -8.30 -16.91 0.55
N PHE A 77 -7.03 -17.25 0.82
CA PHE A 77 -5.92 -16.32 0.69
C PHE A 77 -5.76 -15.81 -0.75
N HIS A 78 -6.01 -16.66 -1.76
CA HIS A 78 -5.85 -16.27 -3.15
C HIS A 78 -6.90 -15.22 -3.55
N LYS A 79 -8.15 -15.39 -3.11
CA LYS A 79 -9.20 -14.38 -3.29
C LYS A 79 -8.86 -13.06 -2.61
N THR A 80 -8.46 -13.08 -1.34
CA THR A 80 -8.08 -11.86 -0.59
C THR A 80 -6.90 -11.14 -1.24
N LEU A 81 -5.89 -11.89 -1.69
CA LEU A 81 -4.74 -11.35 -2.40
C LEU A 81 -5.16 -10.70 -3.73
N LYS A 82 -6.00 -11.38 -4.51
CA LYS A 82 -6.49 -10.88 -5.80
C LYS A 82 -7.30 -9.60 -5.64
N GLU A 83 -8.17 -9.51 -4.63
CA GLU A 83 -8.95 -8.30 -4.36
C GLU A 83 -8.04 -7.09 -4.05
N ALA A 84 -7.00 -7.30 -3.22
CA ALA A 84 -6.03 -6.27 -2.91
C ALA A 84 -5.23 -5.84 -4.15
N ASP A 85 -4.80 -6.79 -4.98
CA ASP A 85 -4.06 -6.52 -6.22
C ASP A 85 -4.92 -5.79 -7.26
N ASP A 86 -6.17 -6.23 -7.48
CA ASP A 86 -7.12 -5.59 -8.39
C ASP A 86 -7.36 -4.11 -7.99
N GLN A 87 -7.53 -3.84 -6.69
CA GLN A 87 -7.68 -2.50 -6.17
C GLN A 87 -6.42 -1.65 -6.40
N MET A 88 -5.23 -2.21 -6.13
CA MET A 88 -3.97 -1.53 -6.40
C MET A 88 -3.82 -1.17 -7.88
N TYR A 89 -4.12 -2.12 -8.77
CA TYR A 89 -4.01 -1.93 -10.21
C TYR A 89 -5.00 -0.87 -10.72
N HIS A 90 -6.21 -0.84 -10.17
CA HIS A 90 -7.17 0.21 -10.44
C HIS A 90 -6.62 1.61 -10.12
N PHE A 91 -6.05 1.80 -8.92
CA PHE A 91 -5.44 3.08 -8.55
C PHE A 91 -4.20 3.42 -9.38
N LYS A 92 -3.39 2.43 -9.74
CA LYS A 92 -2.23 2.61 -10.63
C LYS A 92 -2.66 3.17 -12.00
N ARG A 93 -3.77 2.66 -12.55
CA ARG A 93 -4.34 3.17 -13.82
C ARG A 93 -4.82 4.60 -13.70
N ILE A 94 -5.53 4.94 -12.62
CA ILE A 94 -6.01 6.31 -12.36
C ILE A 94 -4.83 7.29 -12.25
N HIS A 95 -3.80 6.94 -11.48
CA HIS A 95 -2.61 7.78 -11.32
C HIS A 95 -1.89 8.02 -12.65
N LYS A 96 -1.74 6.98 -13.48
CA LYS A 96 -1.15 7.12 -14.83
C LYS A 96 -1.99 8.04 -15.72
N ALA A 97 -3.30 7.88 -15.72
CA ALA A 97 -4.19 8.74 -16.49
C ALA A 97 -4.14 10.20 -16.03
N TYR A 98 -4.10 10.45 -14.72
CA TYR A 98 -3.97 11.79 -14.16
C TYR A 98 -2.63 12.44 -14.53
N ALA A 99 -1.53 11.69 -14.42
CA ALA A 99 -0.20 12.18 -14.80
C ALA A 99 -0.13 12.54 -16.29
N ALA A 100 -0.71 11.72 -17.17
CA ALA A 100 -0.76 12.00 -18.61
C ALA A 100 -1.54 13.29 -18.91
N ARG A 101 -2.67 13.53 -18.24
CA ARG A 101 -3.48 14.74 -18.42
C ARG A 101 -2.81 16.02 -17.94
N LYS A 102 -1.91 15.94 -16.95
CA LYS A 102 -1.17 17.10 -16.42
C LYS A 102 0.06 17.46 -17.28
N ALA A 103 0.53 16.52 -18.09
CA ALA A 103 1.65 16.71 -19.01
C ALA A 103 1.23 17.27 -20.38
N THR A 104 -0.07 17.45 -20.60
CA THR A 104 -0.67 18.11 -21.77
C THR A 104 -1.07 19.52 -21.38
#